data_AF-A0A2A7GUT3-F1
#
_entry.id   AF-A0A2A7GUT3-F1
#
_cell.length_a   1.000
_cell.length_b   1.000
_cell.length_c   1.000
_cell.angle_alpha   90.00
_cell.angle_beta   90.00
_cell.angle_gamma   90.00
#
_symmetry.space_group_name_H-M   'P 1'
#
loop_
_entity.id
_entity.type
_entity.pdbx_description
1 polymer ?
#
loop_
_entity_poly.entity_id
_entity_poly.type
_entity_poly.pdbx_seq_one_letter_code
_entity_poly.pdbx_strand_id
1 'polypeptide(L)'
;MAIKIIRATGMMGGATRVALKVDNEAVMKLENNEEYMLPSDVEEAKIKANQLFFGSKEKQVKSGDIVEIKINGIAMLLCMVSLIAVLFGSMIDPNLIWFGVSGCLITMIYSINNWFKLEVK
;
A
#
# COMPACT_ATOMS: atom_id res chain seq x y z
N MET A 1 8.19 21.14 13.49
CA MET A 1 6.87 20.51 13.78
C MET A 1 7.05 19.02 13.53
N ALA A 2 6.43 18.12 14.30
CA ALA A 2 6.63 16.68 14.06
C ALA A 2 6.06 16.23 12.70
N ILE A 3 6.67 15.22 12.07
CA ILE A 3 6.12 14.56 10.87
C ILE A 3 4.97 13.67 11.32
N LYS A 4 3.78 13.87 10.75
CA LYS A 4 2.57 13.12 11.10
C LYS A 4 2.29 12.08 10.03
N ILE A 5 2.10 10.82 10.41
CA ILE A 5 1.72 9.72 9.51
C ILE A 5 0.35 9.19 9.91
N ILE A 6 -0.54 8.99 8.95
CA ILE A 6 -1.92 8.54 9.17
C ILE A 6 -2.21 7.37 8.23
N ARG A 7 -2.75 6.27 8.76
CA ARG A 7 -3.27 5.19 7.91
C ARG A 7 -4.69 5.51 7.44
N ALA A 8 -4.82 6.06 6.24
CA ALA A 8 -6.10 6.41 5.61
C ALA A 8 -6.52 5.37 4.55
N THR A 9 -6.48 4.08 4.90
CA THR A 9 -6.75 2.99 3.93
C THR A 9 -8.23 2.69 3.70
N GLY A 10 -9.13 3.29 4.50
CA GLY A 10 -10.58 3.14 4.36
C GLY A 10 -11.07 1.70 4.59
N MET A 11 -12.31 1.41 4.16
CA MET A 11 -12.93 0.08 4.33
C MET A 11 -12.19 -1.04 3.58
N MET A 12 -11.45 -0.69 2.53
CA MET A 12 -10.67 -1.64 1.73
C MET A 12 -9.29 -1.93 2.34
N GLY A 13 -8.92 -1.22 3.41
CA GLY A 13 -7.62 -1.29 4.09
C GLY A 13 -7.27 -2.63 4.73
N GLY A 14 -8.22 -3.56 4.84
CA GLY A 14 -8.04 -4.86 5.48
C GLY A 14 -7.93 -4.77 7.01
N ALA A 15 -8.25 -5.88 7.68
CA ALA A 15 -8.18 -5.99 9.15
C ALA A 15 -6.74 -6.06 9.70
N THR A 16 -5.74 -6.27 8.83
CA THR A 16 -4.34 -6.44 9.24
C THR A 16 -3.66 -5.08 9.45
N ARG A 17 -2.70 -5.03 10.37
CA ARG A 17 -1.89 -3.83 10.64
C ARG A 17 -0.85 -3.60 9.53
N VAL A 18 -0.62 -2.34 9.17
CA VAL A 18 0.40 -1.92 8.20
C VAL A 18 1.65 -1.51 8.96
N ALA A 19 2.78 -2.16 8.70
CA ALA A 19 4.05 -1.75 9.26
C ALA A 19 4.54 -0.46 8.59
N LEU A 20 4.84 0.52 9.42
CA LEU A 20 5.50 1.77 9.07
C LEU A 20 7.01 1.58 9.26
N LYS A 21 7.75 1.82 8.19
CA LYS A 21 9.20 1.85 8.20
C LYS A 21 9.71 3.27 8.03
N VAL A 22 10.70 3.62 8.83
CA VAL A 22 11.40 4.90 8.81
C VAL A 22 12.87 4.55 8.65
N ASP A 23 13.51 5.06 7.60
CA ASP A 23 14.91 4.78 7.26
C ASP A 23 15.24 3.27 7.26
N ASN A 24 14.33 2.48 6.67
CA ASN A 24 14.34 1.01 6.58
C ASN A 24 14.10 0.23 7.89
N GLU A 25 13.98 0.91 9.04
CA GLU A 25 13.65 0.28 10.32
C GLU A 25 12.14 0.27 10.55
N ALA A 26 11.59 -0.86 10.99
CA ALA A 26 10.16 -0.95 11.31
C ALA A 26 9.90 -0.33 12.68
N VAL A 27 9.26 0.85 12.70
CA VAL A 27 9.09 1.64 13.92
C VAL A 27 7.74 1.34 14.58
N MET A 28 6.68 1.14 13.79
CA MET A 28 5.33 0.88 14.31
C MET A 28 4.47 0.07 13.34
N LYS A 29 3.39 -0.54 13.82
CA LYS A 29 2.36 -1.19 13.01
C LYS A 29 1.03 -0.48 13.23
N LEU A 30 0.52 0.19 12.21
CA LEU A 30 -0.67 1.04 12.26
C LEU A 30 -1.95 0.26 11.92
N GLU A 31 -2.94 0.36 12.79
CA GLU A 31 -4.34 0.05 12.53
C GLU A 31 -4.99 1.11 11.64
N ASN A 32 -6.14 0.80 11.05
CA ASN A 32 -6.80 1.73 10.15
C ASN A 32 -7.25 2.98 10.93
N ASN A 33 -7.00 4.16 10.36
CA ASN A 33 -7.15 5.48 10.98
C ASN A 33 -6.22 5.76 12.18
N GLU A 34 -5.25 4.90 12.46
CA GLU A 34 -4.23 5.19 13.46
C GLU A 34 -3.21 6.20 12.94
N GLU A 35 -2.75 7.05 13.85
CA GLU A 35 -1.80 8.11 13.58
C GLU A 35 -0.51 7.86 14.36
N TYR A 36 0.63 8.16 13.74
CA TYR A 36 1.93 8.12 14.38
C TYR A 36 2.68 9.41 14.10
N MET A 37 3.29 9.97 15.13
CA MET A 37 4.13 11.15 15.02
C MET A 37 5.58 10.75 15.23
N LEU A 38 6.44 11.13 14.28
CA LEU A 38 7.88 11.01 14.47
C LEU A 38 8.36 11.97 15.56
N PRO A 39 9.48 11.66 16.24
CA PRO A 39 10.14 12.59 17.15
C PRO A 39 10.38 13.96 16.50
N SER A 40 10.23 15.04 17.27
CA SER A 40 10.24 16.42 16.73
C SER A 40 11.62 16.89 16.24
N ASP A 41 12.68 16.19 16.62
CA ASP A 41 14.07 16.35 16.21
C ASP A 41 14.35 15.75 14.82
N VAL A 42 13.42 14.98 14.26
CA VAL A 42 13.55 14.45 12.90
C VAL A 42 13.15 15.52 11.88
N GLU A 43 14.15 16.10 11.22
CA GLU A 43 13.94 17.11 10.16
C GLU A 43 13.51 16.50 8.83
N GLU A 44 14.05 15.33 8.49
CA GLU A 44 13.76 14.61 7.26
C GLU A 44 13.85 13.11 7.52
N ALA A 45 12.97 12.33 6.89
CA ALA A 45 12.94 10.88 7.04
C ALA A 45 12.48 10.20 5.76
N LYS A 46 12.93 8.96 5.55
CA LYS A 46 12.43 8.12 4.47
C LYS A 46 11.38 7.16 4.99
N ILE A 47 10.16 7.28 4.47
CA ILE A 47 9.03 6.49 4.94
C ILE A 47 8.64 5.44 3.90
N LYS A 48 8.34 4.24 4.38
CA LYS A 48 7.77 3.15 3.60
C LYS A 48 6.69 2.44 4.41
N ALA A 49 5.58 2.09 3.76
CA ALA A 49 4.53 1.26 4.34
C ALA A 49 4.63 -0.16 3.79
N ASN A 50 4.50 -1.18 4.63
CA ASN A 50 4.45 -2.57 4.19
C ASN A 50 3.46 -3.42 5.01
N GLN A 51 2.84 -4.38 4.35
CA GLN A 51 1.97 -5.38 4.94
C GLN A 51 2.22 -6.71 4.23
N LEU A 52 2.76 -7.69 4.96
CA LEU A 52 3.20 -8.97 4.39
C LEU A 52 4.15 -8.72 3.20
N PHE A 53 3.76 -9.13 2.00
CA PHE A 53 4.51 -8.96 0.74
C PHE A 53 4.18 -7.66 0.00
N PHE A 54 3.17 -6.92 0.44
CA PHE A 54 2.67 -5.72 -0.22
C PHE A 54 3.26 -4.46 0.41
N GLY A 55 3.57 -3.46 -0.38
CA GLY A 55 4.24 -2.27 0.12
C GLY A 55 4.00 -1.00 -0.69
N SER A 56 4.56 0.09 -0.20
CA SER A 56 4.68 1.36 -0.92
C SER A 56 6.07 1.53 -1.51
N LYS A 57 6.20 2.50 -2.41
CA LYS A 57 7.49 3.11 -2.70
C LYS A 57 7.96 3.87 -1.47
N GLU A 58 9.28 3.96 -1.33
CA GLU A 58 9.89 4.84 -0.34
C GLU A 58 9.60 6.30 -0.72
N LYS A 59 9.32 7.13 0.27
CA LYS A 59 9.07 8.55 0.08
C LYS A 59 9.79 9.35 1.15
N GLN A 60 10.57 10.34 0.71
CA GLN A 60 11.21 11.30 1.60
C GLN A 60 10.18 12.34 2.03
N VAL A 61 10.15 12.63 3.33
CA VAL A 61 9.21 13.56 3.96
C VAL A 61 9.95 14.44 4.96
N LYS A 62 9.43 15.64 5.22
CA LYS A 62 10.09 16.67 6.01
C LYS A 62 9.26 17.10 7.21
N SER A 63 9.92 17.68 8.21
CA SER A 63 9.31 18.29 9.40
C SER A 63 8.09 19.14 9.03
N GLY A 64 6.93 18.83 9.60
CA GLY A 64 5.66 19.50 9.32
C GLY A 64 4.77 18.81 8.28
N ASP A 65 5.28 17.82 7.53
CA ASP A 65 4.48 17.06 6.57
C ASP A 65 3.42 16.19 7.27
N ILE A 66 2.23 16.10 6.65
CA ILE A 66 1.22 15.13 6.99
C ILE A 66 1.16 14.07 5.88
N VAL A 67 1.51 12.83 6.23
CA VAL A 67 1.62 11.70 5.31
C VAL A 67 0.43 10.76 5.48
N GLU A 68 -0.36 10.58 4.44
CA GLU A 68 -1.46 9.62 4.41
C GLU A 68 -1.03 8.35 3.66
N ILE A 69 -1.14 7.20 4.34
CA ILE A 69 -0.99 5.88 3.74
C ILE A 69 -2.35 5.46 3.18
N LYS A 70 -2.45 5.39 1.84
CA LYS A 70 -3.67 4.99 1.12
C LYS A 70 -3.44 3.73 0.31
N ILE A 71 -4.52 3.03 -0.05
CA ILE A 71 -4.44 1.99 -1.07
C ILE A 71 -4.26 2.64 -2.44
N ASN A 72 -3.38 2.07 -3.25
CA ASN A 72 -3.25 2.45 -4.65
C ASN A 72 -4.41 1.86 -5.45
N GLY A 73 -5.31 2.73 -5.93
CA GLY A 73 -6.46 2.34 -6.74
C GLY A 73 -6.10 1.56 -8.00
N ILE A 74 -4.92 1.80 -8.61
CA ILE A 74 -4.46 1.07 -9.80
C ILE A 74 -4.09 -0.36 -9.42
N ALA A 75 -3.30 -0.56 -8.35
CA ALA A 75 -2.94 -1.90 -7.89
C ALA A 75 -4.19 -2.72 -7.52
N MET A 76 -5.16 -2.06 -6.89
CA MET A 76 -6.43 -2.67 -6.52
C MET A 76 -7.28 -3.02 -7.76
N LEU A 77 -7.39 -2.12 -8.73
CA LEU A 77 -8.13 -2.37 -9.96
C LEU A 77 -7.53 -3.53 -10.76
N LEU A 78 -6.20 -3.56 -10.91
CA LEU A 78 -5.49 -4.65 -11.58
C LEU A 78 -5.77 -6.00 -10.89
N CYS A 79 -5.78 -6.01 -9.56
CA CYS A 79 -6.10 -7.20 -8.78
C CYS A 79 -7.55 -7.65 -9.03
N MET A 80 -8.51 -6.74 -8.95
CA MET A 80 -9.93 -7.06 -9.17
C MET A 80 -10.20 -7.58 -10.59
N VAL A 81 -9.65 -6.93 -11.62
CA VAL A 81 -9.81 -7.37 -13.01
C VAL A 81 -9.20 -8.76 -13.23
N SER A 82 -8.01 -9.00 -12.67
CA SER A 82 -7.35 -10.31 -12.78
C SER A 82 -8.16 -11.40 -12.08
N LEU A 83 -8.69 -11.13 -10.88
CA LEU A 83 -9.54 -12.07 -10.14
C LEU A 83 -10.85 -12.37 -10.87
N ILE A 84 -11.51 -11.35 -11.44
CA ILE A 84 -12.73 -11.54 -12.23
C ILE A 84 -12.45 -12.42 -13.45
N ALA A 85 -11.33 -12.19 -14.14
CA ALA A 85 -10.94 -13.02 -15.28
C ALA A 85 -10.67 -14.49 -14.88
N VAL A 86 -10.06 -14.75 -13.71
CA VAL A 86 -9.86 -16.11 -13.21
C VAL A 86 -11.19 -16.78 -12.85
N LEU A 87 -12.07 -16.09 -12.12
CA LEU A 87 -13.28 -16.67 -11.55
C LEU A 87 -14.41 -16.85 -12.58
N PHE A 88 -14.53 -15.91 -13.53
CA PHE A 88 -15.66 -15.86 -14.46
C PHE A 88 -15.24 -15.91 -15.93
N GLY A 89 -13.94 -15.83 -16.24
CA GLY A 89 -13.46 -15.78 -17.62
C GLY A 89 -13.89 -16.98 -18.47
N SER A 90 -13.95 -18.18 -17.89
CA SER A 90 -14.36 -19.39 -18.62
C SER A 90 -15.81 -19.39 -19.10
N MET A 91 -16.67 -18.55 -18.53
CA MET A 91 -18.04 -18.38 -19.03
C MET A 91 -18.08 -17.64 -20.37
N ILE A 92 -17.00 -16.92 -20.72
CA ILE A 92 -16.85 -16.16 -21.97
C ILE A 92 -15.89 -16.89 -22.91
N ASP A 93 -14.68 -17.18 -22.44
CA ASP A 93 -13.63 -17.92 -23.17
C ASP A 93 -12.71 -18.61 -22.14
N PRO A 94 -12.53 -19.95 -22.18
CA PRO A 94 -11.61 -20.66 -21.29
C PRO A 94 -10.18 -20.10 -21.26
N ASN A 95 -9.69 -19.48 -22.34
CA ASN A 95 -8.35 -18.88 -22.39
C ASN A 95 -8.20 -17.66 -21.46
N LEU A 96 -9.31 -17.00 -21.08
CA LEU A 96 -9.28 -15.87 -20.17
C LEU A 96 -8.84 -16.25 -18.75
N ILE A 97 -8.95 -17.53 -18.37
CA ILE A 97 -8.38 -18.01 -17.10
C ILE A 97 -6.87 -17.79 -17.10
N TRP A 98 -6.18 -18.18 -18.17
CA TRP A 98 -4.73 -18.01 -18.27
C TRP A 98 -4.32 -16.54 -18.26
N PHE A 99 -5.10 -15.69 -18.93
CA PHE A 99 -4.92 -14.24 -18.85
C PHE A 99 -5.07 -13.74 -17.40
N GLY A 100 -6.13 -14.15 -16.69
CA GLY A 100 -6.35 -13.79 -15.30
C GLY A 100 -5.23 -14.25 -14.36
N VAL A 101 -4.76 -15.49 -14.50
CA VAL A 101 -3.65 -16.04 -13.70
C VAL A 101 -2.37 -15.24 -13.95
N SER A 102 -2.06 -14.93 -15.21
CA SER A 102 -0.90 -14.10 -15.56
C SER A 102 -1.02 -12.68 -14.99
N GLY A 103 -2.22 -12.08 -15.04
CA GLY A 103 -2.53 -10.78 -14.47
C GLY A 103 -2.36 -10.75 -12.96
N CYS A 104 -2.78 -11.80 -12.25
CA CYS A 104 -2.57 -11.95 -10.81
C CYS A 104 -1.08 -11.96 -10.45
N LEU A 105 -0.25 -12.70 -11.20
CA LEU A 105 1.21 -12.75 -10.99
C LEU A 105 1.86 -11.37 -11.20
N ILE A 106 1.52 -10.71 -12.30
CA ILE A 106 2.03 -9.36 -12.61
C ILE A 106 1.59 -8.37 -11.52
N THR A 107 0.33 -8.45 -11.10
CA THR A 107 -0.21 -7.57 -10.06
C THR A 107 0.46 -7.82 -8.72
N MET A 108 0.74 -9.07 -8.35
CA MET A 108 1.49 -9.39 -7.12
C MET A 108 2.87 -8.72 -7.15
N ILE A 109 3.63 -8.87 -8.23
CA ILE A 109 4.96 -8.25 -8.38
C ILE A 109 4.85 -6.72 -8.31
N TYR A 110 3.91 -6.13 -9.03
CA TYR A 110 3.67 -4.68 -8.99
C TYR A 110 3.34 -4.20 -7.57
N SER A 111 2.51 -4.95 -6.84
CA SER A 111 1.99 -4.59 -5.52
C SER A 111 3.05 -4.67 -4.41
N ILE A 112 4.19 -5.34 -4.63
CA ILE A 112 5.31 -5.34 -3.67
C ILE A 112 5.74 -3.91 -3.32
N ASN A 113 5.74 -3.01 -4.30
CA ASN A 113 6.14 -1.62 -4.11
C ASN A 113 5.03 -0.61 -4.41
N ASN A 114 3.86 -1.04 -4.89
CA ASN A 114 2.81 -0.11 -5.33
C ASN A 114 1.45 -0.39 -4.72
N TRP A 115 1.33 -1.30 -3.76
CA TRP A 115 0.04 -1.56 -3.10
C TRP A 115 -0.43 -0.36 -2.28
N PHE A 116 0.51 0.29 -1.58
CA PHE A 116 0.24 1.49 -0.82
C PHE A 116 0.82 2.72 -1.52
N LYS A 117 0.07 3.83 -1.47
CA LYS A 117 0.48 5.14 -1.93
C LYS A 117 0.65 6.06 -0.73
N LEU A 118 1.80 6.74 -0.66
CA LEU A 118 2.10 7.74 0.36
C LEU A 118 1.81 9.13 -0.20
N GLU A 119 0.76 9.78 0.29
CA GLU A 119 0.38 11.14 -0.09
C GLU A 119 0.84 12.12 0.98
N VAL A 120 1.50 13.20 0.59
CA VAL A 120 1.94 14.27 1.51
C VAL A 120 0.97 15.43 1.30
N LYS A 121 0.44 15.96 2.39
CA LYS A 121 -0.42 17.14 2.43
C LYS A 121 0.32 18.35 2.97
#